data_AF-S9R6H0-F1
#
_entry.id   AF-S9R6H0-F1
#
_cell.length_a   1.000
_cell.length_b   1.000
_cell.length_c   1.000
_cell.angle_alpha   90.00
_cell.angle_beta   90.00
_cell.angle_gamma   90.00
#
_symmetry.space_group_name_H-M   'P 1'
#
loop_
_entity.id
_entity.type
_entity.pdbx_description
1 polymer ?
#
loop_
_entity_poly.entity_id
_entity_poly.type
_entity_poly.pdbx_seq_one_letter_code
_entity_poly.pdbx_strand_id
1 'polypeptide(L)'
;MAVDTEYYDILGVSPDVSSLDIKKAYRKLAVKYHPDKNPEDPQGASERFQKISEAYQVLGDEQLRSRYDLHGKEKAVPEQGFTDAYDFFANLFGGAPFREWVGELSFVREMFREEEAMQDEMTQMNKQQLLLESGEATPTIKQQFNERRKNAQIREREASIQREQQMIEDRKKRISEVTKNLQNRVDGWIEKSSTEEGLQGVREQYRKEVETLRIESFGVEILQAMGDVYTQKARNTIKSSKFGIGGFWSRMKEKGKIARDTWDTLSAAMDAKFSIDQMQKLESKADEATTPEERAKLEMDITGKVLRASWCGARYDIQGVLRDACNSLLRKTVPVELRMKRAYALLEIGTIFSQVEADPDDPHRVFENLILEDKKKKKKKNKENAAKETPKT
;
A
#
# COMPACT_ATOMS: atom_id res chain seq x y z
N MET A 1 13.23 7.98 31.33
CA MET A 1 13.54 6.55 31.15
C MET A 1 12.22 5.84 30.98
N ALA A 2 12.11 4.95 29.98
CA ALA A 2 10.91 4.17 29.76
C ALA A 2 10.60 3.31 31.01
N VAL A 3 9.33 3.23 31.40
CA VAL A 3 8.87 2.41 32.53
C VAL A 3 8.95 0.91 32.20
N ASP A 4 9.01 0.57 30.92
CA ASP A 4 9.06 -0.78 30.37
C ASP A 4 10.04 -0.80 29.18
N THR A 5 10.91 -1.81 29.12
CA THR A 5 11.91 -1.97 28.04
C THR A 5 11.64 -3.15 27.13
N GLU A 6 10.61 -3.97 27.38
CA GLU A 6 10.35 -5.23 26.66
C GLU A 6 10.35 -5.06 25.13
N TYR A 7 9.66 -4.05 24.59
CA TYR A 7 9.62 -3.81 23.14
C TYR A 7 10.96 -3.30 22.59
N TYR A 8 11.71 -2.51 23.38
CA TYR A 8 13.05 -2.07 23.00
C TYR A 8 14.02 -3.25 22.99
N ASP A 9 13.87 -4.17 23.96
CA ASP A 9 14.66 -5.40 24.08
C ASP A 9 14.34 -6.39 22.95
N ILE A 10 13.07 -6.54 22.57
CA ILE A 10 12.63 -7.33 21.42
C ILE A 10 13.25 -6.79 20.12
N LEU A 11 13.31 -5.47 19.95
CA LEU A 11 13.94 -4.84 18.81
C LEU A 11 15.47 -4.74 18.94
N GLY A 12 16.04 -5.01 20.12
CA GLY A 12 17.47 -4.93 20.39
C GLY A 12 18.03 -3.51 20.30
N VAL A 13 17.27 -2.51 20.74
CA VAL A 13 17.64 -1.08 20.71
C VAL A 13 17.52 -0.45 22.10
N SER A 14 18.23 0.65 22.34
CA SER A 14 18.12 1.41 23.60
C SER A 14 16.80 2.20 23.66
N PRO A 15 16.17 2.43 24.83
CA PRO A 15 15.00 3.31 24.94
C PRO A 15 15.20 4.74 24.41
N ASP A 16 16.45 5.25 24.39
CA ASP A 16 16.80 6.59 23.90
C ASP A 16 17.04 6.65 22.37
N VAL A 17 16.76 5.55 21.66
CA VAL A 17 17.02 5.40 20.23
C VAL A 17 16.12 6.30 19.37
N SER A 18 16.60 6.72 18.19
CA SER A 18 15.79 7.48 17.25
C SER A 18 14.68 6.62 16.62
N SER A 19 13.56 7.22 16.21
CA SER A 19 12.50 6.50 15.49
C SER A 19 13.00 5.86 14.20
N LEU A 20 13.98 6.49 13.55
CA LEU A 20 14.67 5.93 12.40
C LEU A 20 15.38 4.62 12.75
N ASP A 21 16.08 4.55 13.88
CA ASP A 21 16.83 3.37 14.28
C ASP A 21 15.91 2.24 14.80
N ILE A 22 14.75 2.57 15.37
CA ILE A 22 13.65 1.61 15.66
C ILE A 22 13.18 0.96 14.36
N LYS A 23 12.88 1.76 13.34
CA LYS A 23 12.51 1.26 12.00
C LYS A 23 13.59 0.35 11.42
N LYS A 24 14.86 0.74 11.54
CA LYS A 24 15.99 -0.07 11.05
C LYS A 24 16.09 -1.40 11.78
N ALA A 25 15.93 -1.40 13.11
CA ALA A 25 15.99 -2.59 13.94
C ALA A 25 14.87 -3.57 13.61
N TYR A 26 13.63 -3.09 13.52
CA TYR A 26 12.48 -3.89 13.07
C TYR A 26 12.75 -4.58 11.74
N ARG A 27 13.18 -3.81 10.72
CA ARG A 27 13.45 -4.36 9.38
C ARG A 27 14.54 -5.43 9.39
N LYS A 28 15.63 -5.21 10.13
CA LYS A 28 16.72 -6.19 10.28
C LYS A 28 16.22 -7.51 10.89
N LEU A 29 15.38 -7.41 11.92
CA LEU A 29 14.84 -8.56 12.62
C LEU A 29 13.77 -9.28 11.78
N ALA A 30 12.95 -8.54 11.03
CA ALA A 30 11.99 -9.06 10.07
C ALA A 30 12.68 -9.91 8.97
N VAL A 31 13.85 -9.49 8.48
CA VAL A 31 14.67 -10.31 7.57
C VAL A 31 15.27 -11.51 8.30
N LYS A 32 15.83 -11.30 9.49
CA LYS A 32 16.55 -12.34 10.23
C LYS A 32 15.63 -13.50 10.60
N TYR A 33 14.40 -13.21 11.01
CA TYR A 33 13.41 -14.21 11.40
C TYR A 33 12.40 -14.47 10.29
N HIS A 34 12.79 -14.25 9.03
CA HIS A 34 11.99 -14.66 7.88
C HIS A 34 12.11 -16.18 7.66
N PRO A 35 11.02 -16.94 7.56
CA PRO A 35 11.09 -18.40 7.36
C PRO A 35 11.83 -18.88 6.11
N ASP A 36 11.87 -18.12 5.00
CA ASP A 36 12.74 -18.50 3.86
C ASP A 36 14.25 -18.47 4.22
N LYS A 37 14.63 -17.73 5.28
CA LYS A 37 15.98 -17.72 5.84
C LYS A 37 16.15 -18.63 7.06
N ASN A 38 15.05 -19.16 7.60
CA ASN A 38 15.02 -20.07 8.74
C ASN A 38 14.20 -21.32 8.39
N PRO A 39 14.59 -22.07 7.33
CA PRO A 39 13.85 -23.26 6.91
C PRO A 39 13.89 -24.39 7.96
N GLU A 40 14.84 -24.34 8.89
CA GLU A 40 15.02 -25.33 9.97
C GLU A 40 14.19 -25.00 11.24
N ASP A 41 13.72 -23.76 11.40
CA ASP A 41 12.83 -23.34 12.50
C ASP A 41 11.79 -22.30 12.03
N PRO A 42 10.83 -22.68 11.15
CA PRO A 42 9.83 -21.75 10.62
C PRO A 42 8.86 -21.25 11.69
N GLN A 43 8.54 -22.08 12.69
CA GLN A 43 7.59 -21.75 13.75
C GLN A 43 8.18 -20.75 14.73
N GLY A 44 9.40 -21.00 15.22
CA GLY A 44 10.11 -20.05 16.09
C GLY A 44 10.42 -18.74 15.36
N ALA A 45 10.63 -18.79 14.03
CA ALA A 45 10.75 -17.60 13.19
C ALA A 45 9.44 -16.80 13.11
N SER A 46 8.30 -17.47 12.89
CA SER A 46 6.97 -16.83 12.83
C SER A 46 6.56 -16.18 14.16
N GLU A 47 6.71 -16.90 15.28
CA GLU A 47 6.40 -16.37 16.61
C GLU A 47 7.28 -15.17 16.98
N ARG A 48 8.56 -15.22 16.62
CA ARG A 48 9.47 -14.07 16.79
C ARG A 48 9.06 -12.91 15.90
N PHE A 49 8.72 -13.18 14.64
CA PHE A 49 8.27 -12.16 13.70
C PHE A 49 7.02 -11.44 14.23
N GLN A 50 6.05 -12.17 14.77
CA GLN A 50 4.85 -11.59 15.37
C GLN A 50 5.19 -10.63 16.52
N LYS A 51 6.06 -11.05 17.44
CA LYS A 51 6.52 -10.20 18.56
C LYS A 51 7.31 -8.97 18.08
N ILE A 52 8.10 -9.13 17.04
CA ILE A 52 8.87 -8.03 16.41
C ILE A 52 7.94 -7.02 15.75
N SER A 53 6.89 -7.48 15.07
CA SER A 53 5.84 -6.64 14.48
C SER A 53 5.04 -5.91 15.55
N GLU A 54 4.66 -6.59 16.63
CA GLU A 54 3.99 -6.03 17.80
C GLU A 54 4.82 -4.89 18.42
N ALA A 55 6.10 -5.15 18.69
CA ALA A 55 7.02 -4.17 19.24
C ALA A 55 7.18 -2.94 18.33
N TYR A 56 7.26 -3.16 17.02
CA TYR A 56 7.40 -2.08 16.05
C TYR A 56 6.11 -1.26 15.89
N GLN A 57 4.94 -1.87 15.98
CA GLN A 57 3.67 -1.13 15.91
C GLN A 57 3.54 -0.15 17.09
N VAL A 58 4.04 -0.50 18.28
CA VAL A 58 4.07 0.42 19.43
C VAL A 58 5.21 1.44 19.30
N LEU A 59 6.44 0.98 19.07
CA LEU A 59 7.62 1.85 19.12
C LEU A 59 7.83 2.71 17.86
N GLY A 60 7.26 2.29 16.72
CA GLY A 60 7.37 2.98 15.44
C GLY A 60 6.43 4.18 15.32
N ASP A 61 5.36 4.23 16.12
CA ASP A 61 4.44 5.36 16.23
C ASP A 61 4.83 6.25 17.42
N GLU A 62 4.97 7.55 17.20
CA GLU A 62 5.46 8.48 18.23
C GLU A 62 4.48 8.63 19.41
N GLN A 63 3.17 8.53 19.17
CA GLN A 63 2.16 8.62 20.22
C GLN A 63 2.08 7.33 21.04
N LEU A 64 2.12 6.17 20.38
CA LEU A 64 2.12 4.87 21.05
C LEU A 64 3.42 4.63 21.81
N ARG A 65 4.57 5.02 21.25
CA ARG A 65 5.87 4.98 21.92
C ARG A 65 5.87 5.84 23.17
N SER A 66 5.36 7.07 23.08
CA SER A 66 5.25 7.97 24.24
C SER A 66 4.36 7.37 25.34
N ARG A 67 3.22 6.77 24.98
CA ARG A 67 2.37 6.05 25.94
C ARG A 67 3.06 4.85 26.56
N TYR A 68 3.78 4.07 25.77
CA TYR A 68 4.57 2.94 26.24
C TYR A 68 5.65 3.35 27.22
N ASP A 69 6.41 4.39 26.88
CA ASP A 69 7.48 4.93 27.73
C ASP A 69 6.94 5.40 29.09
N LEU A 70 5.72 5.94 29.12
CA LEU A 70 5.08 6.47 30.33
C LEU A 70 4.33 5.42 31.17
N HIS A 71 3.79 4.38 30.55
CA HIS A 71 2.77 3.54 31.18
C HIS A 71 2.99 2.02 31.02
N GLY A 72 3.99 1.60 30.25
CA GLY A 72 4.29 0.20 29.99
C GLY A 72 3.32 -0.49 29.02
N LYS A 73 3.62 -1.76 28.70
CA LYS A 73 2.94 -2.55 27.66
C LYS A 73 1.42 -2.56 27.77
N GLU A 74 0.88 -2.77 28.97
CA GLU A 74 -0.56 -2.93 29.24
C GLU A 74 -1.41 -1.71 28.85
N LYS A 75 -0.83 -0.50 28.85
CA LYS A 75 -1.53 0.75 28.53
C LYS A 75 -1.11 1.36 27.19
N ALA A 76 -0.08 0.81 26.57
CA ALA A 76 0.41 1.22 25.25
C ALA A 76 -0.37 0.57 24.12
N VAL A 77 -0.71 -0.72 24.28
CA VAL A 77 -1.56 -1.45 23.35
C VAL A 77 -3.00 -0.93 23.51
N PRO A 78 -3.66 -0.43 22.46
CA PRO A 78 -5.06 -0.02 22.56
C PRO A 78 -5.94 -1.19 23.02
N GLU A 79 -6.97 -0.95 23.84
CA GLU A 79 -7.92 -2.00 24.29
C GLU A 79 -8.66 -2.70 23.13
N GLN A 80 -8.65 -2.09 21.94
CA GLN A 80 -9.18 -2.66 20.70
C GLN A 80 -8.15 -3.47 19.89
N GLY A 81 -6.94 -3.70 20.42
CA GLY A 81 -5.83 -4.32 19.70
C GLY A 81 -4.95 -3.32 18.94
N PHE A 82 -3.94 -3.83 18.25
CA PHE A 82 -3.10 -3.03 17.36
C PHE A 82 -3.91 -2.37 16.24
N THR A 83 -3.37 -1.29 15.70
CA THR A 83 -3.94 -0.48 14.62
C THR A 83 -4.68 -1.32 13.58
N ASP A 84 -5.85 -0.84 13.15
CA ASP A 84 -6.60 -1.33 11.98
C ASP A 84 -5.60 -1.70 10.88
N ALA A 85 -5.74 -2.87 10.26
CA ALA A 85 -4.87 -3.33 9.17
C ALA A 85 -4.66 -2.21 8.14
N TYR A 86 -5.67 -1.37 7.94
CA TYR A 86 -5.58 -0.12 7.23
C TYR A 86 -4.37 0.75 7.60
N ASP A 87 -4.21 1.16 8.86
CA ASP A 87 -3.18 2.11 9.30
C ASP A 87 -1.77 1.51 9.15
N PHE A 88 -1.63 0.21 9.36
CA PHE A 88 -0.37 -0.50 9.08
C PHE A 88 0.02 -0.38 7.60
N PHE A 89 -0.89 -0.74 6.69
CA PHE A 89 -0.62 -0.73 5.25
C PHE A 89 -0.56 0.69 4.68
N ALA A 90 -1.32 1.65 5.21
CA ALA A 90 -1.22 3.06 4.85
C ALA A 90 0.15 3.64 5.20
N ASN A 91 0.67 3.31 6.37
CA ASN A 91 2.03 3.67 6.78
C ASN A 91 3.09 2.94 5.94
N LEU A 92 2.83 1.68 5.55
CA LEU A 92 3.74 0.88 4.74
C LEU A 92 3.94 1.43 3.32
N PHE A 93 2.89 1.94 2.66
CA PHE A 93 2.92 2.33 1.24
C PHE A 93 2.95 3.83 0.97
N GLY A 94 2.93 4.68 2.01
CA GLY A 94 2.85 6.12 1.82
C GLY A 94 2.77 6.91 3.11
N GLY A 95 3.41 6.39 4.17
CA GLY A 95 3.42 7.00 5.51
C GLY A 95 3.87 8.46 5.53
N ALA A 96 3.96 9.04 6.73
CA ALA A 96 4.18 10.48 6.94
C ALA A 96 5.17 11.18 5.99
N PRO A 97 6.35 10.60 5.64
CA PRO A 97 7.30 11.23 4.72
C PRO A 97 6.76 11.50 3.30
N PHE A 98 5.82 10.69 2.81
CA PHE A 98 5.22 10.85 1.47
C PHE A 98 3.94 11.68 1.46
N ARG A 99 3.39 12.03 2.64
CA ARG A 99 2.10 12.73 2.74
C ARG A 99 2.06 14.02 1.93
N GLU A 100 3.13 14.81 1.95
CA GLU A 100 3.19 16.06 1.17
C GLU A 100 3.14 15.83 -0.35
N TRP A 101 3.62 14.67 -0.81
CA TRP A 101 3.74 14.32 -2.22
C TRP A 101 2.49 13.67 -2.78
N VAL A 102 1.91 12.73 -2.03
CA VAL A 102 0.83 11.86 -2.53
C VAL A 102 -0.45 11.97 -1.72
N GLY A 103 -0.46 12.75 -0.63
CA GLY A 103 -1.58 12.83 0.32
C GLY A 103 -1.74 11.54 1.13
N GLU A 104 -2.77 11.49 1.97
CA GLU A 104 -3.10 10.28 2.74
C GLU A 104 -3.68 9.18 1.83
N LEU A 105 -3.13 7.97 1.90
CA LEU A 105 -3.60 6.86 1.07
C LEU A 105 -4.99 6.38 1.52
N SER A 106 -5.95 6.45 0.61
CA SER A 106 -7.34 6.02 0.86
C SER A 106 -7.63 4.62 0.36
N PHE A 107 -6.89 4.12 -0.65
CA PHE A 107 -7.16 2.82 -1.29
C PHE A 107 -7.07 1.63 -0.33
N VAL A 108 -6.08 1.65 0.58
CA VAL A 108 -5.92 0.57 1.56
C VAL A 108 -7.16 0.45 2.45
N ARG A 109 -7.80 1.59 2.79
CA ARG A 109 -9.00 1.64 3.63
C ARG A 109 -10.17 0.95 2.96
N GLU A 110 -10.25 1.09 1.65
CA GLU A 110 -11.28 0.50 0.81
C GLU A 110 -11.14 -1.02 0.76
N MET A 111 -9.92 -1.51 0.58
CA MET A 111 -9.63 -2.94 0.48
C MET A 111 -10.07 -3.71 1.73
N PHE A 112 -9.81 -3.18 2.94
CA PHE A 112 -10.16 -3.85 4.19
C PHE A 112 -11.61 -3.63 4.64
N ARG A 113 -12.22 -2.48 4.31
CA ARG A 113 -13.63 -2.22 4.64
C ARG A 113 -14.61 -3.14 3.95
N GLU A 114 -14.34 -3.56 2.72
CA GLU A 114 -15.20 -4.52 2.02
C GLU A 114 -15.18 -5.88 2.72
N GLU A 115 -14.03 -6.31 3.24
CA GLU A 115 -13.88 -7.55 3.99
C GLU A 115 -14.61 -7.51 5.34
N GLU A 116 -14.42 -6.45 6.13
CA GLU A 116 -15.12 -6.27 7.41
C GLU A 116 -16.65 -6.26 7.23
N ALA A 117 -17.16 -5.53 6.24
CA ALA A 117 -18.60 -5.45 5.97
C ALA A 117 -19.18 -6.83 5.56
N MET A 118 -18.48 -7.58 4.71
CA MET A 118 -18.91 -8.94 4.33
C MET A 118 -18.90 -9.91 5.52
N GLN A 119 -17.91 -9.80 6.40
CA GLN A 119 -17.73 -10.68 7.54
C GLN A 119 -18.80 -10.43 8.63
N ASP A 120 -19.12 -9.17 8.88
CA ASP A 120 -20.21 -8.77 9.78
C ASP A 120 -21.56 -9.27 9.29
N GLU A 121 -21.85 -9.13 8.01
CA GLU A 121 -23.10 -9.62 7.43
C GLU A 121 -23.21 -11.14 7.47
N MET A 122 -22.14 -11.86 7.13
CA MET A 122 -22.09 -13.32 7.21
C MET A 122 -22.33 -13.79 8.65
N THR A 123 -21.73 -13.11 9.63
CA THR A 123 -21.90 -13.42 11.06
C THR A 123 -23.34 -13.17 11.51
N GLN A 124 -23.94 -12.05 11.09
CA GLN A 124 -25.35 -11.75 11.40
C GLN A 124 -26.30 -12.77 10.76
N MET A 125 -26.06 -13.17 9.50
CA MET A 125 -26.86 -14.19 8.83
C MET A 125 -26.73 -15.55 9.50
N ASN A 126 -25.52 -15.99 9.84
CA ASN A 126 -25.28 -17.26 10.51
C ASN A 126 -25.95 -17.32 11.89
N LYS A 127 -25.82 -16.25 12.70
CA LYS A 127 -26.49 -16.13 14.01
C LYS A 127 -28.02 -16.20 13.89
N GLN A 128 -28.58 -15.61 12.84
CA GLN A 128 -30.02 -15.62 12.58
C GLN A 128 -30.51 -16.97 12.03
N GLN A 129 -29.70 -17.68 11.25
CA GLN A 129 -30.00 -19.02 10.74
C GLN A 129 -30.01 -20.07 11.87
N LEU A 130 -29.06 -19.99 12.80
CA LEU A 130 -29.06 -20.83 14.01
C LEU A 130 -30.35 -20.71 14.82
N LEU A 131 -30.91 -19.49 14.92
CA LEU A 131 -32.18 -19.22 15.62
C LEU A 131 -33.41 -19.82 14.91
N LEU A 132 -33.33 -20.07 13.61
CA LEU A 132 -34.39 -20.73 12.83
C LEU A 132 -34.28 -22.27 12.91
N GLU A 133 -33.05 -22.79 12.99
CA GLU A 133 -32.77 -24.22 13.10
C GLU A 133 -33.05 -24.78 14.50
N SER A 134 -33.06 -23.93 15.54
CA SER A 134 -33.40 -24.31 16.93
C SER A 134 -34.89 -24.63 17.17
N GLY A 135 -35.71 -24.73 16.13
CA GLY A 135 -36.99 -25.45 16.17
C GLY A 135 -38.29 -24.65 16.42
N GLU A 136 -38.24 -23.34 16.67
CA GLU A 136 -39.44 -22.52 16.92
C GLU A 136 -39.90 -21.68 15.72
N ALA A 137 -39.79 -22.16 14.48
CA ALA A 137 -40.14 -21.35 13.31
C ALA A 137 -41.64 -21.36 12.96
N THR A 138 -42.44 -20.52 13.63
CA THR A 138 -43.82 -20.22 13.20
C THR A 138 -43.86 -19.47 11.85
N PRO A 139 -44.97 -19.52 11.09
CA PRO A 139 -45.13 -18.78 9.82
C PRO A 139 -44.86 -17.27 9.97
N THR A 140 -45.22 -16.70 11.12
CA THR A 140 -44.95 -15.30 11.49
C THR A 140 -43.46 -15.01 11.63
N ILE A 141 -42.67 -15.93 12.20
CA ILE A 141 -41.21 -15.80 12.34
C ILE A 141 -40.53 -15.86 10.97
N LYS A 142 -41.01 -16.72 10.04
CA LYS A 142 -40.51 -16.76 8.66
C LYS A 142 -40.82 -15.48 7.87
N GLN A 143 -41.99 -14.89 8.06
CA GLN A 143 -42.34 -13.60 7.44
C GLN A 143 -41.49 -12.46 7.99
N GLN A 144 -41.35 -12.36 9.31
CA GLN A 144 -40.48 -11.37 9.95
C GLN A 144 -39.02 -11.53 9.52
N PHE A 145 -38.55 -12.77 9.34
CA PHE A 145 -37.21 -13.06 8.80
C PHE A 145 -37.04 -12.53 7.37
N ASN A 146 -37.99 -12.82 6.48
CA ASN A 146 -37.93 -12.36 5.09
C ASN A 146 -37.99 -10.83 4.99
N GLU A 147 -38.83 -10.16 5.78
CA GLU A 147 -38.89 -8.70 5.83
C GLU A 147 -37.61 -8.08 6.39
N ARG A 148 -37.06 -8.64 7.48
CA ARG A 148 -35.78 -8.17 8.04
C ARG A 148 -34.64 -8.35 7.04
N ARG A 149 -34.59 -9.47 6.32
CA ARG A 149 -33.58 -9.72 5.28
C ARG A 149 -33.70 -8.69 4.15
N LYS A 150 -34.91 -8.40 3.69
CA LYS A 150 -35.15 -7.37 2.66
C LYS A 150 -34.72 -5.98 3.17
N ASN A 151 -35.06 -5.63 4.41
CA ASN A 151 -34.67 -4.35 5.00
C ASN A 151 -33.15 -4.25 5.26
N ALA A 152 -32.49 -5.37 5.59
CA ALA A 152 -31.03 -5.43 5.70
C ALA A 152 -30.38 -5.16 4.34
N GLN A 153 -30.83 -5.81 3.26
CA GLN A 153 -30.33 -5.58 1.90
C GLN A 153 -30.52 -4.13 1.42
N ILE A 154 -31.65 -3.49 1.78
CA ILE A 154 -31.88 -2.08 1.46
C ILE A 154 -30.88 -1.19 2.21
N ARG A 155 -30.70 -1.41 3.52
CA ARG A 155 -29.74 -0.65 4.34
C ARG A 155 -28.30 -0.83 3.86
N GLU A 156 -27.91 -2.05 3.50
CA GLU A 156 -26.60 -2.35 2.94
C GLU A 156 -26.36 -1.58 1.64
N ARG A 157 -27.35 -1.57 0.74
CA ARG A 157 -27.30 -0.83 -0.52
C ARG A 157 -27.24 0.69 -0.32
N GLU A 158 -27.99 1.22 0.63
CA GLU A 158 -27.92 2.64 0.98
C GLU A 158 -26.56 2.99 1.59
N ALA A 159 -26.04 2.14 2.48
CA ALA A 159 -24.72 2.29 3.07
C ALA A 159 -23.60 2.17 2.03
N SER A 160 -23.72 1.31 1.01
CA SER A 160 -22.73 1.19 -0.05
C SER A 160 -22.70 2.42 -0.96
N ILE A 161 -23.86 2.98 -1.30
CA ILE A 161 -23.96 4.24 -2.06
C ILE A 161 -23.34 5.40 -1.27
N GLN A 162 -23.66 5.51 0.03
CA GLN A 162 -23.08 6.56 0.89
C GLN A 162 -21.56 6.42 1.01
N ARG A 163 -21.06 5.18 1.17
CA ARG A 163 -19.62 4.89 1.18
C ARG A 163 -18.95 5.31 -0.13
N GLU A 164 -19.52 4.95 -1.28
CA GLU A 164 -18.99 5.33 -2.59
C GLU A 164 -18.94 6.87 -2.75
N GLN A 165 -19.99 7.57 -2.33
CA GLN A 165 -20.02 9.05 -2.34
C GLN A 165 -18.94 9.66 -1.47
N GLN A 166 -18.76 9.14 -0.25
CA GLN A 166 -17.72 9.59 0.67
C GLN A 166 -16.33 9.37 0.07
N MET A 167 -16.09 8.22 -0.55
CA MET A 167 -14.83 7.89 -1.22
C MET A 167 -14.50 8.87 -2.36
N ILE A 168 -15.50 9.20 -3.19
CA ILE A 168 -15.35 10.19 -4.26
C ILE A 168 -14.98 11.56 -3.68
N GLU A 169 -15.63 11.96 -2.59
CA GLU A 169 -15.40 13.26 -1.96
C GLU A 169 -14.02 13.34 -1.29
N ASP A 170 -13.61 12.30 -0.57
CA ASP A 170 -12.30 12.26 0.07
C ASP A 170 -11.17 12.21 -0.97
N ARG A 171 -11.38 11.49 -2.09
CA ARG A 171 -10.45 11.52 -3.23
C ARG A 171 -10.34 12.93 -3.83
N LYS A 172 -11.44 13.67 -3.97
CA LYS A 172 -11.40 15.07 -4.46
C LYS A 172 -10.61 15.99 -3.52
N LYS A 173 -10.86 15.89 -2.21
CA LYS A 173 -10.12 16.67 -1.20
C LYS A 173 -8.62 16.41 -1.31
N ARG A 174 -8.22 15.13 -1.37
CA ARG A 174 -6.83 14.74 -1.53
C ARG A 174 -6.21 15.27 -2.82
N ILE A 175 -6.91 15.20 -3.95
CA ILE A 175 -6.43 15.78 -5.22
C ILE A 175 -6.20 17.28 -5.08
N SER A 176 -7.10 18.00 -4.41
CA SER A 176 -6.96 19.43 -4.16
C SER A 176 -5.73 19.75 -3.31
N GLU A 177 -5.53 19.01 -2.21
CA GLU A 177 -4.36 19.12 -1.33
C GLU A 177 -3.05 18.85 -2.08
N VAL A 178 -2.97 17.72 -2.77
CA VAL A 178 -1.78 17.33 -3.55
C VAL A 178 -1.50 18.32 -4.67
N THR A 179 -2.55 18.86 -5.32
CA THR A 179 -2.39 19.91 -6.34
C THR A 179 -1.74 21.16 -5.74
N LYS A 180 -2.19 21.59 -4.55
CA LYS A 180 -1.65 22.76 -3.87
C LYS A 180 -0.18 22.54 -3.46
N ASN A 181 0.13 21.39 -2.88
CA ASN A 181 1.50 21.04 -2.47
C ASN A 181 2.44 20.97 -3.68
N LEU A 182 1.99 20.30 -4.75
CA LEU A 182 2.75 20.20 -5.98
C LEU A 182 2.95 21.57 -6.63
N GLN A 183 1.93 22.41 -6.63
CA GLN A 183 2.04 23.78 -7.14
C GLN A 183 3.12 24.56 -6.39
N ASN A 184 3.10 24.56 -5.05
CA ASN A 184 4.09 25.28 -4.24
C ASN A 184 5.52 24.81 -4.53
N ARG A 185 5.71 23.49 -4.65
CA ARG A 185 7.01 22.90 -4.95
C ARG A 185 7.50 23.25 -6.36
N VAL A 186 6.63 23.17 -7.36
CA VAL A 186 6.97 23.49 -8.75
C VAL A 186 7.21 24.99 -8.93
N ASP A 187 6.40 25.85 -8.33
CA ASP A 187 6.58 27.31 -8.39
C ASP A 187 7.87 27.71 -7.64
N GLY A 188 8.16 27.10 -6.50
CA GLY A 188 9.43 27.28 -5.78
C GLY A 188 10.66 26.79 -6.56
N TRP A 189 10.54 25.70 -7.34
CA TRP A 189 11.58 25.28 -8.27
C TRP A 189 11.83 26.36 -9.33
N ILE A 190 10.76 26.90 -9.94
CA ILE A 190 10.87 27.94 -10.98
C ILE A 190 11.56 29.19 -10.45
N GLU A 191 11.23 29.62 -9.24
CA GLU A 191 11.85 30.79 -8.60
C GLU A 191 13.35 30.57 -8.33
N LYS A 192 13.71 29.42 -7.74
CA LYS A 192 15.09 29.10 -7.37
C LYS A 192 15.98 28.77 -8.56
N SER A 193 15.42 28.32 -9.69
CA SER A 193 16.19 27.91 -10.88
C SER A 193 16.45 29.04 -11.88
N SER A 194 16.34 30.30 -11.44
CA SER A 194 16.58 31.48 -12.29
C SER A 194 18.06 31.67 -12.68
N THR A 195 19.00 31.16 -11.87
CA THR A 195 20.43 31.11 -12.19
C THR A 195 20.92 29.66 -12.27
N GLU A 196 22.11 29.44 -12.83
CA GLU A 196 22.70 28.12 -12.91
C GLU A 196 23.05 27.56 -11.53
N GLU A 197 23.60 28.39 -10.64
CA GLU A 197 23.88 28.01 -9.25
C GLU A 197 22.59 27.68 -8.48
N GLY A 198 21.53 28.46 -8.69
CA GLY A 198 20.23 28.22 -8.09
C GLY A 198 19.59 26.91 -8.58
N LEU A 199 19.71 26.62 -9.87
CA LEU A 199 19.27 25.36 -10.47
C LEU A 199 20.04 24.15 -9.89
N GLN A 200 21.35 24.27 -9.71
CA GLN A 200 22.15 23.22 -9.07
C GLN A 200 21.75 23.03 -7.60
N GLY A 201 21.54 24.13 -6.87
CA GLY A 201 21.12 24.10 -5.48
C GLY A 201 19.77 23.41 -5.26
N VAL A 202 18.76 23.72 -6.10
CA VAL A 202 17.45 23.05 -5.99
C VAL A 202 17.50 21.57 -6.39
N ARG A 203 18.32 21.21 -7.40
CA ARG A 203 18.55 19.80 -7.75
C ARG A 203 19.15 19.02 -6.57
N GLU A 204 20.13 19.59 -5.90
CA GLU A 204 20.76 18.96 -4.75
C GLU A 204 19.81 18.85 -3.55
N GLN A 205 18.96 19.87 -3.32
CA GLN A 205 17.90 19.81 -2.31
C GLN A 205 16.99 18.59 -2.54
N TYR A 206 16.54 18.38 -3.78
CA TYR A 206 15.66 17.26 -4.13
C TYR A 206 16.37 15.91 -4.05
N ARG A 207 17.67 15.83 -4.38
CA ARG A 207 18.46 14.60 -4.20
C ARG A 207 18.54 14.19 -2.73
N LYS A 208 18.78 15.15 -1.83
CA LYS A 208 18.80 14.87 -0.37
C LYS A 208 17.44 14.40 0.15
N GLU A 209 16.36 15.03 -0.33
CA GLU A 209 15.00 14.60 0.00
C GLU A 209 14.75 13.16 -0.50
N VAL A 210 15.17 12.83 -1.72
CA VAL A 210 15.12 11.48 -2.28
C VAL A 210 15.89 10.47 -1.44
N GLU A 211 17.10 10.79 -0.96
CA GLU A 211 17.86 9.88 -0.09
C GLU A 211 17.15 9.62 1.24
N THR A 212 16.34 10.57 1.71
CA THR A 212 15.50 10.39 2.91
C THR A 212 14.25 9.56 2.61
N LEU A 213 13.66 9.73 1.43
CA LEU A 213 12.43 9.03 1.04
C LEU A 213 12.68 7.58 0.60
N ARG A 214 13.82 7.30 -0.04
CA ARG A 214 14.13 5.97 -0.58
C ARG A 214 14.27 4.89 0.49
N ILE A 215 14.62 5.28 1.72
CA ILE A 215 14.78 4.36 2.85
C ILE A 215 13.44 3.99 3.50
N GLU A 216 12.35 4.68 3.16
CA GLU A 216 11.01 4.30 3.61
C GLU A 216 10.53 3.04 2.88
N SER A 217 9.56 2.35 3.46
CA SER A 217 8.95 1.19 2.82
C SER A 217 8.30 1.62 1.51
N PHE A 218 8.59 0.88 0.45
CA PHE A 218 8.26 1.16 -0.93
C PHE A 218 8.78 2.50 -1.43
N GLY A 219 9.75 3.11 -0.73
CA GLY A 219 10.17 4.48 -1.00
C GLY A 219 10.70 4.67 -2.41
N VAL A 220 11.54 3.73 -2.88
CA VAL A 220 12.04 3.73 -4.26
C VAL A 220 10.90 3.57 -5.26
N GLU A 221 9.99 2.63 -5.01
CA GLU A 221 8.88 2.35 -5.92
C GLU A 221 7.86 3.48 -5.99
N ILE A 222 7.61 4.17 -4.87
CA ILE A 222 6.75 5.37 -4.80
C ILE A 222 7.40 6.52 -5.56
N LEU A 223 8.70 6.78 -5.33
CA LEU A 223 9.47 7.79 -6.07
C LEU A 223 9.44 7.51 -7.57
N GLN A 224 9.68 6.27 -7.99
CA GLN A 224 9.59 5.88 -9.39
C GLN A 224 8.18 6.07 -9.95
N ALA A 225 7.13 5.71 -9.20
CA ALA A 225 5.75 5.92 -9.61
C ALA A 225 5.40 7.40 -9.79
N MET A 226 5.89 8.27 -8.89
CA MET A 226 5.78 9.72 -8.99
C MET A 226 6.54 10.26 -10.22
N GLY A 227 7.79 9.84 -10.38
CA GLY A 227 8.65 10.23 -11.50
C GLY A 227 8.06 9.85 -12.86
N ASP A 228 7.50 8.66 -12.96
CA ASP A 228 6.75 8.19 -14.13
C ASP A 228 5.62 9.16 -14.51
N VAL A 229 4.78 9.53 -13.54
CA VAL A 229 3.64 10.41 -13.79
C VAL A 229 4.10 11.82 -14.17
N TYR A 230 5.03 12.40 -13.41
CA TYR A 230 5.52 13.76 -13.63
C TYR A 230 6.20 13.88 -14.99
N THR A 231 7.13 12.98 -15.32
CA THR A 231 7.84 13.00 -16.61
C THR A 231 6.86 12.81 -17.78
N GLN A 232 5.87 11.92 -17.65
CA GLN A 232 4.88 11.70 -18.69
C GLN A 232 3.99 12.93 -18.91
N LYS A 233 3.42 13.51 -17.84
CA LYS A 233 2.55 14.70 -17.93
C LYS A 233 3.30 15.92 -18.42
N ALA A 234 4.54 16.11 -17.97
CA ALA A 234 5.42 17.15 -18.46
C ALA A 234 5.72 17.01 -19.96
N ARG A 235 6.21 15.83 -20.39
CA ARG A 235 6.52 15.56 -21.81
C ARG A 235 5.29 15.71 -22.70
N ASN A 236 4.14 15.23 -22.25
CA ASN A 236 2.90 15.36 -23.00
C ASN A 236 2.51 16.84 -23.17
N THR A 237 2.62 17.65 -22.12
CA THR A 237 2.37 19.09 -22.19
C THR A 237 3.34 19.77 -23.15
N ILE A 238 4.65 19.52 -23.00
CA ILE A 238 5.70 20.11 -23.86
C ILE A 238 5.53 19.71 -25.34
N LYS A 239 5.26 18.43 -25.62
CA LYS A 239 5.09 17.91 -27.00
C LYS A 239 3.75 18.30 -27.61
N SER A 240 2.68 18.39 -26.83
CA SER A 240 1.36 18.82 -27.32
C SER A 240 1.36 20.27 -27.80
N SER A 241 2.34 21.07 -27.36
CA SER A 241 2.59 22.42 -27.87
C SER A 241 3.30 22.44 -29.22
N LYS A 242 3.83 21.31 -29.73
CA LYS A 242 4.82 21.31 -30.83
C LYS A 242 4.50 20.57 -32.13
N PHE A 243 3.50 19.67 -32.28
CA PHE A 243 2.94 19.20 -33.58
C PHE A 243 1.98 17.98 -33.45
N GLY A 244 1.09 17.79 -34.43
CA GLY A 244 -0.14 16.96 -34.38
C GLY A 244 -0.06 15.42 -34.48
N ILE A 245 1.12 14.80 -34.60
CA ILE A 245 1.25 13.31 -34.73
C ILE A 245 2.10 12.69 -33.61
N GLY A 246 3.20 13.33 -33.20
CA GLY A 246 4.03 12.84 -32.08
C GLY A 246 3.33 12.86 -30.72
N GLY A 247 2.38 13.78 -30.53
CA GLY A 247 1.54 13.84 -29.33
C GLY A 247 0.46 12.75 -29.26
N PHE A 248 0.08 12.15 -30.39
CA PHE A 248 -0.91 11.07 -30.45
C PHE A 248 -0.29 9.74 -30.01
N TRP A 249 0.88 9.38 -30.55
CA TRP A 249 1.61 8.15 -30.18
C TRP A 249 2.00 8.12 -28.70
N SER A 250 2.40 9.26 -28.13
CA SER A 250 2.69 9.39 -26.69
C SER A 250 1.45 9.10 -25.82
N ARG A 251 0.29 9.66 -26.20
CA ARG A 251 -1.00 9.42 -25.51
C ARG A 251 -1.47 7.98 -25.64
N MET A 252 -1.24 7.34 -26.78
CA MET A 252 -1.59 5.93 -26.99
C MET A 252 -0.74 5.01 -26.09
N LYS A 253 0.58 5.27 -25.99
CA LYS A 253 1.47 4.53 -25.08
C LYS A 253 1.06 4.73 -23.60
N GLU A 254 0.64 5.94 -23.22
CA GLU A 254 0.11 6.23 -21.87
C GLU A 254 -1.15 5.39 -21.58
N LYS A 255 -2.14 5.40 -22.47
CA LYS A 255 -3.36 4.57 -22.32
C LYS A 255 -3.05 3.08 -22.23
N GLY A 256 -2.08 2.59 -23.02
CA GLY A 256 -1.63 1.20 -22.96
C GLY A 256 -0.94 0.83 -21.64
N LYS A 257 -0.09 1.73 -21.10
CA LYS A 257 0.53 1.53 -19.78
C LYS A 257 -0.53 1.48 -18.67
N ILE A 258 -1.49 2.41 -18.69
CA ILE A 258 -2.59 2.43 -17.71
C ILE A 258 -3.41 1.14 -17.80
N ALA A 259 -3.78 0.69 -19.00
CA ALA A 259 -4.54 -0.55 -19.17
C ALA A 259 -3.79 -1.77 -18.61
N ARG A 260 -2.47 -1.84 -18.83
CA ARG A 260 -1.62 -2.89 -18.24
C ARG A 260 -1.55 -2.78 -16.72
N ASP A 261 -1.32 -1.59 -16.18
CA ASP A 261 -1.22 -1.37 -14.73
C ASP A 261 -2.58 -1.70 -14.04
N THR A 262 -3.72 -1.39 -14.67
CA THR A 262 -5.06 -1.79 -14.22
C THR A 262 -5.22 -3.31 -14.25
N TRP A 263 -4.83 -3.97 -15.34
CA TRP A 263 -4.86 -5.43 -15.44
C TRP A 263 -3.99 -6.10 -14.35
N ASP A 264 -2.77 -5.61 -14.16
CA ASP A 264 -1.85 -6.13 -13.15
C ASP A 264 -2.42 -5.99 -11.74
N THR A 265 -3.11 -4.88 -11.46
CA THR A 265 -3.79 -4.63 -10.18
C THR A 265 -4.95 -5.60 -9.95
N LEU A 266 -5.83 -5.76 -10.93
CA LEU A 266 -6.95 -6.72 -10.86
C LEU A 266 -6.45 -8.17 -10.73
N SER A 267 -5.42 -8.54 -11.48
CA SER A 267 -4.82 -9.86 -11.41
C SER A 267 -4.18 -10.13 -10.05
N ALA A 268 -3.52 -9.14 -9.45
CA ALA A 268 -2.94 -9.28 -8.12
C ALA A 268 -4.02 -9.45 -7.03
N ALA A 269 -5.09 -8.64 -7.08
CA ALA A 269 -6.21 -8.76 -6.16
C ALA A 269 -6.92 -10.12 -6.26
N MET A 270 -7.16 -10.60 -7.48
CA MET A 270 -7.79 -11.91 -7.71
C MET A 270 -6.95 -13.06 -7.14
N ASP A 271 -5.62 -13.02 -7.32
CA ASP A 271 -4.72 -14.05 -6.82
C ASP A 271 -4.60 -14.04 -5.28
N ALA A 272 -4.61 -12.87 -4.66
CA ALA A 272 -4.68 -12.73 -3.21
C ALA A 272 -5.99 -13.32 -2.66
N LYS A 273 -7.14 -12.90 -3.21
CA LYS A 273 -8.46 -13.42 -2.80
C LYS A 273 -8.57 -14.93 -2.96
N PHE A 274 -8.15 -15.46 -4.11
CA PHE A 274 -8.16 -16.90 -4.36
C PHE A 274 -7.29 -17.68 -3.35
N SER A 275 -6.17 -17.10 -2.92
CA SER A 275 -5.28 -17.73 -1.94
C SER A 275 -5.87 -17.68 -0.51
N ILE A 276 -6.52 -16.58 -0.14
CA ILE A 276 -7.27 -16.45 1.12
C ILE A 276 -8.44 -17.46 1.16
N ASP A 277 -9.25 -17.54 0.09
CA ASP A 277 -10.37 -18.49 -0.01
C ASP A 277 -9.90 -19.95 0.12
N GLN A 278 -8.73 -20.27 -0.43
CA GLN A 278 -8.13 -21.61 -0.27
C GLN A 278 -7.71 -21.89 1.17
N MET A 279 -7.11 -20.92 1.85
CA MET A 279 -6.73 -21.05 3.26
C MET A 279 -7.93 -21.29 4.15
N GLN A 280 -8.98 -20.46 4.03
CA GLN A 280 -10.21 -20.63 4.80
C GLN A 280 -10.86 -21.99 4.55
N LYS A 281 -10.80 -22.51 3.31
CA LYS A 281 -11.27 -23.86 2.98
C LYS A 281 -10.42 -24.97 3.59
N LEU A 282 -9.11 -24.76 3.74
CA LEU A 282 -8.22 -25.71 4.41
C LEU A 282 -8.44 -25.70 5.92
N GLU A 283 -8.60 -24.51 6.52
CA GLU A 283 -8.88 -24.36 7.95
C GLU A 283 -10.26 -24.90 8.35
N SER A 284 -11.29 -24.67 7.53
CA SER A 284 -12.64 -25.21 7.76
C SER A 284 -12.77 -26.71 7.54
N LYS A 285 -11.80 -27.34 6.86
CA LYS A 285 -11.73 -28.79 6.63
C LYS A 285 -10.68 -29.48 7.50
N ALA A 286 -10.04 -28.76 8.43
CA ALA A 286 -8.95 -29.28 9.22
C ALA A 286 -9.45 -30.23 10.33
N ASP A 287 -9.58 -31.52 9.98
CA ASP A 287 -9.08 -32.61 10.81
C ASP A 287 -7.55 -32.67 10.65
N GLU A 288 -6.81 -32.41 11.74
CA GLU A 288 -5.42 -32.82 12.10
C GLU A 288 -4.27 -33.02 11.06
N ALA A 289 -4.34 -32.58 9.79
CA ALA A 289 -3.38 -33.03 8.76
C ALA A 289 -2.49 -31.96 8.08
N THR A 290 -2.18 -30.83 8.72
CA THR A 290 -1.13 -29.91 8.20
C THR A 290 -0.05 -29.74 9.25
N THR A 291 1.21 -30.03 8.88
CA THR A 291 2.33 -29.79 9.79
C THR A 291 2.43 -28.28 10.10
N PRO A 292 2.87 -27.88 11.31
CA PRO A 292 3.09 -26.47 11.63
C PRO A 292 3.98 -25.73 10.61
N GLU A 293 4.95 -26.44 10.03
CA GLU A 293 5.85 -25.93 8.99
C GLU A 293 5.12 -25.61 7.67
N GLU A 294 4.26 -26.52 7.19
CA GLU A 294 3.47 -26.33 5.98
C GLU A 294 2.47 -25.18 6.14
N ARG A 295 1.90 -25.03 7.35
CA ARG A 295 1.00 -23.93 7.69
C ARG A 295 1.72 -22.58 7.67
N ALA A 296 2.87 -22.46 8.34
CA ALA A 296 3.66 -21.22 8.34
C ALA A 296 4.08 -20.79 6.93
N LYS A 297 4.51 -21.75 6.10
CA LYS A 297 4.87 -21.50 4.70
C LYS A 297 3.69 -21.04 3.84
N LEU A 298 2.50 -21.59 4.09
CA LEU A 298 1.27 -21.20 3.42
C LEU A 298 0.84 -19.78 3.82
N GLU A 299 0.82 -19.48 5.11
CA GLU A 299 0.47 -18.15 5.65
C GLU A 299 1.39 -17.05 5.07
N MET A 300 2.68 -17.33 4.92
CA MET A 300 3.62 -16.40 4.29
C MET A 300 3.42 -16.21 2.79
N ASP A 301 3.14 -17.28 2.04
CA ASP A 301 2.85 -17.17 0.60
C ASP A 301 1.62 -16.29 0.36
N ILE A 302 0.59 -16.45 1.21
CA ILE A 302 -0.61 -15.61 1.19
C ILE A 302 -0.24 -14.17 1.55
N THR A 303 0.55 -13.96 2.60
CA THR A 303 1.01 -12.63 3.02
C THR A 303 1.73 -11.90 1.88
N GLY A 304 2.62 -12.57 1.16
CA GLY A 304 3.30 -12.00 -0.01
C GLY A 304 2.35 -11.61 -1.14
N LYS A 305 1.31 -12.40 -1.39
CA LYS A 305 0.27 -12.10 -2.40
C LYS A 305 -0.64 -10.95 -1.99
N VAL A 306 -1.05 -10.89 -0.72
CA VAL A 306 -1.82 -9.77 -0.16
C VAL A 306 -0.98 -8.50 -0.27
N LEU A 307 0.27 -8.51 0.20
CA LEU A 307 1.20 -7.38 0.06
C LEU A 307 1.34 -6.92 -1.40
N ARG A 308 1.44 -7.86 -2.34
CA ARG A 308 1.50 -7.53 -3.78
C ARG A 308 0.21 -6.87 -4.25
N ALA A 309 -0.96 -7.38 -3.89
CA ALA A 309 -2.24 -6.81 -4.26
C ALA A 309 -2.40 -5.39 -3.70
N SER A 310 -2.12 -5.23 -2.40
CA SER A 310 -2.18 -3.94 -1.72
C SER A 310 -1.22 -2.92 -2.34
N TRP A 311 0.03 -3.31 -2.62
CA TRP A 311 0.99 -2.44 -3.30
C TRP A 311 0.53 -2.05 -4.71
N CYS A 312 0.03 -3.00 -5.51
CA CYS A 312 -0.46 -2.71 -6.85
C CYS A 312 -1.60 -1.67 -6.83
N GLY A 313 -2.52 -1.80 -5.88
CA GLY A 313 -3.61 -0.85 -5.70
C GLY A 313 -3.17 0.51 -5.15
N ALA A 314 -2.29 0.54 -4.13
CA ALA A 314 -1.68 1.77 -3.63
C ALA A 314 -0.94 2.54 -4.73
N ARG A 315 -0.14 1.83 -5.55
CA ARG A 315 0.54 2.42 -6.71
C ARG A 315 -0.45 3.00 -7.73
N TYR A 316 -1.53 2.27 -8.04
CA TYR A 316 -2.56 2.74 -8.96
C TYR A 316 -3.23 4.03 -8.45
N ASP A 317 -3.55 4.06 -7.16
CA ASP A 317 -4.16 5.19 -6.48
C ASP A 317 -3.22 6.43 -6.46
N ILE A 318 -1.97 6.26 -6.03
CA ILE A 318 -0.92 7.30 -6.08
C ILE A 318 -0.83 7.88 -7.48
N GLN A 319 -0.67 7.02 -8.50
CA GLN A 319 -0.56 7.48 -9.88
C GLN A 319 -1.84 8.15 -10.39
N GLY A 320 -3.02 7.72 -9.93
CA GLY A 320 -4.30 8.35 -10.22
C GLY A 320 -4.37 9.78 -9.69
N VAL A 321 -4.11 9.96 -8.40
CA VAL A 321 -4.13 11.28 -7.72
C VAL A 321 -3.11 12.23 -8.35
N LEU A 322 -1.88 11.77 -8.59
CA LEU A 322 -0.84 12.59 -9.19
C LEU A 322 -1.17 12.98 -10.64
N ARG A 323 -1.79 12.08 -11.43
CA ARG A 323 -2.24 12.42 -12.79
C ARG A 323 -3.27 13.54 -12.76
N ASP A 324 -4.23 13.46 -11.85
CA ASP A 324 -5.28 14.48 -11.70
C ASP A 324 -4.71 15.80 -11.19
N ALA A 325 -3.79 15.77 -10.23
CA ALA A 325 -3.08 16.94 -9.73
C ALA A 325 -2.25 17.63 -10.83
N CYS A 326 -1.47 16.87 -11.61
CA CYS A 326 -0.73 17.40 -12.76
C CYS A 326 -1.66 17.98 -13.84
N ASN A 327 -2.80 17.34 -14.11
CA ASN A 327 -3.78 17.86 -15.07
C ASN A 327 -4.34 19.21 -14.61
N SER A 328 -4.61 19.36 -13.30
CA SER A 328 -5.06 20.63 -12.71
C SER A 328 -3.96 21.70 -12.79
N LEU A 329 -2.73 21.35 -12.43
CA LEU A 329 -1.57 22.24 -12.45
C LEU A 329 -1.22 22.75 -13.86
N LEU A 330 -1.38 21.89 -14.87
CA LEU A 330 -1.05 22.15 -16.28
C LEU A 330 -2.29 22.43 -17.16
N ARG A 331 -3.43 22.78 -16.56
CA ARG A 331 -4.67 23.03 -17.30
C ARG A 331 -4.56 24.21 -18.27
N LYS A 332 -5.40 24.21 -19.31
CA LYS A 332 -5.38 25.24 -20.36
C LYS A 332 -5.70 26.66 -19.87
N THR A 333 -6.40 26.81 -18.75
CA THR A 333 -6.71 28.12 -18.16
C THR A 333 -5.49 28.80 -17.51
N VAL A 334 -4.41 28.07 -17.23
CA VAL A 334 -3.14 28.65 -16.78
C VAL A 334 -2.42 29.28 -17.99
N PRO A 335 -1.83 30.49 -17.88
CA PRO A 335 -1.08 31.11 -18.98
C PRO A 335 -0.02 30.18 -19.59
N VAL A 336 0.15 30.23 -20.90
CA VAL A 336 1.00 29.27 -21.64
C VAL A 336 2.44 29.27 -21.16
N GLU A 337 3.02 30.44 -20.90
CA GLU A 337 4.40 30.56 -20.43
C GLU A 337 4.59 29.92 -19.05
N LEU A 338 3.70 30.24 -18.10
CA LEU A 338 3.73 29.64 -16.76
C LEU A 338 3.51 28.13 -16.83
N ARG A 339 2.59 27.67 -17.67
CA ARG A 339 2.32 26.25 -17.90
C ARG A 339 3.56 25.52 -18.44
N MET A 340 4.29 26.15 -19.37
CA MET A 340 5.54 25.59 -19.91
C MET A 340 6.65 25.55 -18.86
N LYS A 341 6.84 26.61 -18.07
CA LYS A 341 7.79 26.63 -16.95
C LYS A 341 7.50 25.51 -15.95
N ARG A 342 6.22 25.35 -15.57
CA ARG A 342 5.75 24.26 -14.68
C ARG A 342 6.00 22.89 -15.29
N ALA A 343 5.77 22.72 -16.59
CA ALA A 343 6.03 21.45 -17.27
C ALA A 343 7.53 21.09 -17.28
N TYR A 344 8.44 22.04 -17.52
CA TYR A 344 9.88 21.77 -17.45
C TYR A 344 10.35 21.47 -16.03
N ALA A 345 9.88 22.22 -15.02
CA ALA A 345 10.19 21.93 -13.62
C ALA A 345 9.69 20.52 -13.21
N LEU A 346 8.47 20.14 -13.59
CA LEU A 346 7.96 18.77 -13.38
C LEU A 346 8.80 17.70 -14.09
N LEU A 347 9.33 18.01 -15.28
CA LEU A 347 10.19 17.09 -16.02
C LEU A 347 11.48 16.82 -15.26
N GLU A 348 12.11 17.86 -14.71
CA GLU A 348 13.33 17.76 -13.91
C GLU A 348 13.08 16.97 -12.62
N ILE A 349 12.07 17.37 -11.83
CA ILE A 349 11.69 16.68 -10.59
C ILE A 349 11.37 15.21 -10.87
N GLY A 350 10.55 14.95 -11.89
CA GLY A 350 10.19 13.59 -12.26
C GLY A 350 11.38 12.76 -12.73
N THR A 351 12.36 13.38 -13.39
CA THR A 351 13.58 12.70 -13.82
C THR A 351 14.42 12.28 -12.61
N ILE A 352 14.61 13.19 -11.64
CA ILE A 352 15.29 12.88 -10.37
C ILE A 352 14.64 11.67 -9.69
N PHE A 353 13.31 11.66 -9.57
CA PHE A 353 12.59 10.57 -8.91
C PHE A 353 12.62 9.25 -9.68
N SER A 354 12.60 9.30 -11.02
CA SER A 354 12.68 8.09 -11.84
C SER A 354 14.04 7.43 -11.87
N GLN A 355 15.11 8.17 -11.54
CA GLN A 355 16.49 7.68 -11.53
C GLN A 355 16.88 7.01 -10.21
N VAL A 356 15.98 6.99 -9.22
CA VAL A 356 16.24 6.34 -7.94
C VAL A 356 16.32 4.85 -8.16
N GLU A 357 17.51 4.30 -7.89
CA GLU A 357 17.75 2.87 -7.93
C GLU A 357 17.68 2.30 -6.52
N ALA A 358 17.09 1.12 -6.43
CA ALA A 358 17.08 0.43 -5.17
C ALA A 358 18.41 -0.31 -4.98
N ASP A 359 18.98 -0.20 -3.79
CA ASP A 359 20.10 -1.04 -3.41
C ASP A 359 19.56 -2.48 -3.19
N PRO A 360 20.03 -3.47 -3.96
CA PRO A 360 19.57 -4.85 -3.85
C PRO A 360 19.96 -5.49 -2.50
N ASP A 361 21.00 -4.98 -1.85
CA ASP A 361 21.50 -5.48 -0.56
C ASP A 361 20.95 -4.67 0.61
N ASP A 362 20.05 -3.71 0.34
CA ASP A 362 19.42 -2.91 1.39
C ASP A 362 18.60 -3.80 2.34
N PRO A 363 19.04 -3.96 3.61
CA PRO A 363 18.32 -4.77 4.59
C PRO A 363 16.96 -4.17 4.93
N HIS A 364 16.66 -2.95 4.49
CA HIS A 364 15.42 -2.25 4.74
C HIS A 364 14.30 -2.57 3.73
N ARG A 365 14.55 -3.40 2.70
CA ARG A 365 13.60 -3.73 1.62
C ARG A 365 12.90 -5.08 1.77
N VAL A 366 12.43 -5.38 2.98
CA VAL A 366 11.90 -6.71 3.35
C VAL A 366 10.62 -7.07 2.59
N PHE A 367 9.67 -6.13 2.54
CA PHE A 367 8.34 -6.35 1.94
C PHE A 367 8.41 -6.34 0.41
N GLU A 368 9.30 -5.55 -0.15
CA GLU A 368 9.59 -5.44 -1.57
C GLU A 368 10.23 -6.74 -2.05
N ASN A 369 11.18 -7.28 -1.29
CA ASN A 369 11.80 -8.56 -1.57
C ASN A 369 10.79 -9.72 -1.52
N LEU A 370 9.87 -9.73 -0.54
CA LEU A 370 8.74 -10.67 -0.49
C LEU A 370 7.89 -10.64 -1.77
N ILE A 371 7.53 -9.45 -2.26
CA ILE A 371 6.77 -9.30 -3.51
C ILE A 371 7.60 -9.76 -4.73
N LEU A 372 8.90 -9.48 -4.73
CA LEU A 372 9.81 -9.91 -5.81
C LEU A 372 9.97 -11.43 -5.84
N GLU A 373 9.98 -12.09 -4.69
CA GLU A 373 10.02 -13.55 -4.57
C GLU A 373 8.74 -14.20 -5.09
N ASP A 374 7.55 -13.69 -4.75
CA ASP A 374 6.28 -14.13 -5.37
C ASP A 374 6.33 -14.02 -6.91
N LYS A 375 6.79 -12.87 -7.42
CA LYS A 375 6.96 -12.67 -8.87
C LYS A 375 7.93 -13.67 -9.49
N LYS A 376 9.04 -14.00 -8.82
CA LYS A 376 10.01 -15.00 -9.28
C LYS A 376 9.41 -16.41 -9.28
N LYS A 377 8.70 -16.81 -8.21
CA LYS A 377 8.01 -18.10 -8.08
C LYS A 377 6.99 -18.28 -9.22
N LYS A 378 6.17 -17.26 -9.52
CA LYS A 378 5.23 -17.27 -10.66
C LYS A 378 5.93 -17.40 -12.01
N LYS A 379 6.98 -16.62 -12.26
CA LYS A 379 7.76 -16.71 -13.51
C LYS A 379 8.35 -18.11 -13.72
N LYS A 380 8.84 -18.74 -12.65
CA LYS A 380 9.36 -20.11 -12.69
C LYS A 380 8.25 -21.11 -13.04
N LYS A 381 7.09 -21.04 -12.36
CA LYS A 381 5.94 -21.91 -12.61
C LYS A 381 5.39 -21.79 -14.04
N ASN A 382 5.31 -20.56 -14.57
CA ASN A 382 4.88 -20.33 -15.96
C ASN A 382 5.87 -20.90 -16.98
N LYS A 383 7.18 -20.79 -16.74
CA LYS A 383 8.21 -21.41 -17.59
C LYS A 383 8.13 -22.93 -17.56
N GLU A 384 7.91 -23.52 -16.39
CA GLU A 384 7.76 -24.97 -16.24
C GLU A 384 6.50 -25.50 -16.93
N ASN A 385 5.38 -24.78 -16.85
CA ASN A 385 4.15 -25.14 -17.56
C ASN A 385 4.32 -25.00 -19.09
N ALA A 386 4.92 -23.92 -19.57
CA ALA A 386 5.22 -23.74 -21.00
C ALA A 386 6.20 -24.80 -21.55
N ALA A 387 7.13 -25.28 -20.73
CA ALA A 387 8.05 -26.37 -21.07
C ALA A 387 7.37 -27.75 -21.07
N LYS A 388 6.22 -27.91 -20.39
CA LYS A 388 5.39 -29.13 -20.42
C LYS A 388 4.41 -29.12 -21.59
N GLU A 389 4.00 -27.94 -22.06
CA GLU A 389 3.07 -27.76 -23.19
C GLU A 389 3.76 -27.72 -24.56
N THR A 390 5.10 -27.73 -24.61
CA THR A 390 5.84 -27.87 -25.86
C THR A 390 5.91 -29.36 -26.23
N PRO A 391 5.21 -29.82 -27.28
CA PRO A 391 5.34 -31.21 -27.71
C PRO A 391 6.80 -31.46 -28.13
N LYS A 392 7.40 -32.52 -27.60
CA LYS A 392 8.67 -33.03 -28.13
C LYS A 392 8.44 -33.43 -29.59
N THR A 393 8.86 -32.58 -30.51
CA THR A 393 8.92 -32.87 -31.95
C THR A 393 9.95 -33.94 -32.26
#